data_AF-A0A1F8RU16-F1
#
_entry.id   AF-A0A1F8RU16-F1
#
_cell.length_a   1.000
_cell.length_b   1.000
_cell.length_c   1.000
_cell.angle_alpha   90.00
_cell.angle_beta   90.00
_cell.angle_gamma   90.00
#
_symmetry.space_group_name_H-M   'P 1'
#
loop_
_entity.id
_entity.type
_entity.pdbx_description
1 polymer ?
#
loop_
_entity_poly.entity_id
_entity_poly.type
_entity_poly.pdbx_seq_one_letter_code
_entity_poly.pdbx_strand_id
1 'polypeptide(L)'
;MALDPMTREQYAQRFGPGEAAPTFGLTLGVADLLAARSVLLLAKGSDKAAAVAQALEGPATEALPASALQRHPDLAVVLDHEAASLLRERHKPAT
;
A
#
# COMPACT_ATOMS: atom_id res chain seq x y z
N MET A 1 1.92 -6.23 -16.00
CA MET A 1 1.07 -7.24 -15.32
C MET A 1 -0.41 -6.90 -15.51
N ALA A 2 -1.29 -7.90 -15.45
CA ALA A 2 -2.73 -7.68 -15.55
C ALA A 2 -3.24 -6.85 -14.35
N LEU A 3 -4.12 -5.89 -14.58
CA LEU A 3 -4.76 -5.10 -13.53
C LEU A 3 -6.00 -5.82 -13.01
N ASP A 4 -6.17 -5.80 -11.69
CA ASP A 4 -7.35 -6.36 -11.05
C ASP A 4 -8.63 -5.62 -11.50
N PRO A 5 -9.77 -6.32 -11.73
CA PRO A 5 -11.02 -5.69 -12.13
C PRO A 5 -11.45 -4.53 -11.23
N MET A 6 -11.28 -4.64 -9.91
CA MET A 6 -11.61 -3.59 -8.95
C MET A 6 -10.73 -2.35 -9.17
N THR A 7 -9.44 -2.55 -9.47
CA THR A 7 -8.54 -1.43 -9.80
C THR A 7 -9.01 -0.72 -11.07
N ARG A 8 -9.43 -1.48 -12.09
CA ARG A 8 -9.92 -0.90 -13.33
C ARG A 8 -11.20 -0.09 -13.12
N GLU A 9 -12.12 -0.58 -12.29
CA GLU A 9 -13.36 0.11 -11.96
C GLU A 9 -13.12 1.41 -11.18
N GLN A 10 -12.24 1.38 -10.16
CA GLN A 10 -11.90 2.56 -9.37
C GLN A 10 -11.31 3.72 -10.19
N TYR A 11 -10.56 3.39 -11.24
CA TYR A 11 -9.91 4.38 -12.11
C TYR A 11 -10.65 4.62 -13.42
N ALA A 12 -11.78 3.95 -13.69
CA ALA A 12 -12.49 4.05 -14.97
C ALA A 12 -12.88 5.49 -15.32
N GLN A 13 -13.38 6.24 -14.34
CA GLN A 13 -13.75 7.66 -14.47
C GLN A 13 -12.59 8.62 -14.81
N ARG A 14 -11.35 8.14 -14.76
CA ARG A 14 -10.13 8.93 -15.04
C ARG A 14 -9.74 8.92 -16.51
N PHE A 15 -10.42 8.10 -17.33
CA PHE A 15 -10.21 7.98 -18.77
C PHE A 15 -11.29 8.76 -19.54
N GLY A 16 -10.99 9.13 -20.78
CA GLY A 16 -11.88 9.98 -21.58
C GLY A 16 -13.24 9.34 -21.89
N PRO A 17 -14.23 10.11 -22.35
CA PRO A 17 -15.50 9.56 -22.81
C PRO A 17 -15.28 8.49 -23.89
N GLY A 18 -15.77 7.26 -23.64
CA GLY A 18 -15.62 6.13 -24.55
C GLY A 18 -14.29 5.36 -24.43
N GLU A 19 -13.38 5.79 -23.56
CA GLU A 19 -12.14 5.07 -23.28
C GLU A 19 -12.33 4.07 -22.14
N ALA A 20 -11.86 2.84 -22.35
CA ALA A 20 -11.82 1.82 -21.30
C ALA A 20 -10.53 1.93 -20.48
N ALA A 21 -10.63 1.71 -19.16
CA ALA A 21 -9.44 1.55 -18.33
C ALA A 21 -8.55 0.41 -18.85
N PRO A 22 -7.21 0.61 -18.91
CA PRO A 22 -6.27 -0.41 -19.38
C PRO A 22 -6.45 -1.75 -18.64
N THR A 23 -6.11 -2.84 -19.33
CA THR A 23 -6.11 -4.19 -18.75
C THR A 23 -4.76 -4.58 -18.17
N PHE A 24 -3.69 -3.87 -18.52
CA PHE A 24 -2.33 -4.12 -18.06
C PHE A 24 -1.66 -2.83 -17.59
N GLY A 25 -0.76 -2.96 -16.63
CA GLY A 25 0.12 -1.88 -16.15
C GLY A 25 1.58 -2.32 -16.08
N LEU A 26 2.48 -1.36 -16.18
CA LEU A 26 3.90 -1.52 -15.84
C LEU A 26 4.12 -1.01 -14.42
N THR A 27 4.81 -1.77 -13.60
CA THR A 27 5.13 -1.42 -12.21
C THR A 27 6.49 -2.01 -11.85
N LEU A 28 7.14 -1.40 -10.86
CA LEU A 28 8.28 -2.02 -10.20
C LEU A 28 7.83 -3.29 -9.48
N GLY A 29 8.73 -4.27 -9.41
CA GLY A 29 8.54 -5.46 -8.59
C GLY A 29 8.71 -5.15 -7.10
N VAL A 30 8.17 -6.03 -6.25
CA VAL A 30 8.37 -5.93 -4.79
C VAL A 30 9.86 -6.00 -4.43
N ALA A 31 10.64 -6.83 -5.13
CA ALA A 31 12.08 -6.92 -4.93
C ALA A 31 12.80 -5.60 -5.23
N ASP A 32 12.43 -4.93 -6.33
CA ASP A 32 13.01 -3.63 -6.70
C ASP A 32 12.65 -2.55 -5.67
N LEU A 33 11.40 -2.56 -5.17
CA LEU A 33 10.95 -1.66 -4.12
C LEU A 33 11.76 -1.87 -2.82
N LEU A 34 11.99 -3.13 -2.43
CA LEU A 34 12.75 -3.47 -1.23
C LEU A 34 14.26 -3.23 -1.36
N ALA A 35 14.78 -3.08 -2.59
CA ALA A 35 16.17 -2.71 -2.83
C ALA A 35 16.42 -1.20 -2.69
N ALA A 36 15.37 -0.39 -2.46
CA ALA A 36 15.53 1.02 -2.16
C ALA A 36 16.37 1.23 -0.90
N ARG A 37 17.06 2.38 -0.81
CA ARG A 37 17.82 2.72 0.41
C ARG A 37 16.89 2.99 1.60
N SER A 38 15.74 3.60 1.33
CA SER A 38 14.77 4.08 2.33
C SER A 38 13.37 4.03 1.71
N VAL A 39 12.36 3.63 2.47
CA VAL A 39 10.96 3.58 2.02
C VAL A 39 10.09 4.45 2.93
N LEU A 40 9.23 5.27 2.32
CA LEU A 40 8.18 6.04 3.00
C LEU A 40 6.81 5.52 2.59
N LEU A 41 6.08 4.92 3.54
CA LEU A 41 4.69 4.48 3.34
C LEU A 41 3.73 5.57 3.84
N LEU A 42 2.83 6.02 2.96
CA LEU A 42 1.79 7.00 3.26
C LEU A 42 0.41 6.34 3.13
N ALA A 43 -0.44 6.45 4.15
CA ALA A 43 -1.84 6.04 4.05
C ALA A 43 -2.77 6.98 4.82
N LYS A 44 -3.98 7.14 4.30
CA LYS A 44 -4.97 8.09 4.81
C LYS A 44 -6.37 7.48 4.71
N GLY A 45 -7.20 7.74 5.72
CA GLY A 45 -8.60 7.35 5.76
C GLY A 45 -8.85 5.94 6.32
N SER A 46 -10.05 5.75 6.86
CA SER A 46 -10.48 4.50 7.51
C SER A 46 -10.47 3.29 6.58
N ASP A 47 -10.74 3.48 5.29
CA ASP A 47 -10.71 2.42 4.26
C ASP A 47 -9.36 1.72 4.15
N LYS A 48 -8.28 2.35 4.65
CA LYS A 48 -6.93 1.78 4.65
C LYS A 48 -6.56 1.09 5.96
N ALA A 49 -7.32 1.29 7.04
CA ALA A 49 -6.96 0.84 8.37
C ALA A 49 -6.68 -0.67 8.46
N ALA A 50 -7.56 -1.48 7.85
CA ALA A 50 -7.41 -2.94 7.88
C ALA A 50 -6.18 -3.41 7.08
N ALA A 51 -5.91 -2.78 5.93
CA ALA A 51 -4.75 -3.11 5.10
C ALA A 51 -3.44 -2.68 5.79
N VAL A 52 -3.42 -1.51 6.42
CA VAL A 52 -2.28 -1.00 7.19
C VAL A 52 -1.96 -1.92 8.37
N ALA A 53 -2.96 -2.28 9.17
CA ALA A 53 -2.76 -3.17 10.31
C ALA A 53 -2.21 -4.54 9.88
N GLN A 54 -2.77 -5.14 8.83
CA GLN A 54 -2.26 -6.41 8.30
C GLN A 54 -0.87 -6.29 7.68
N ALA A 55 -0.57 -5.18 7.00
CA ALA A 55 0.72 -4.97 6.36
C ALA A 55 1.85 -4.74 7.37
N LEU A 56 1.56 -4.13 8.53
CA LEU A 56 2.59 -3.78 9.52
C LEU A 56 2.69 -4.77 10.69
N GLU A 57 1.58 -5.37 11.10
CA GLU A 57 1.52 -6.26 12.29
C GLU A 57 1.09 -7.69 11.96
N GLY A 58 0.60 -7.93 10.74
CA GLY A 58 0.16 -9.25 10.27
C GLY A 58 1.31 -10.10 9.69
N PRO A 59 1.04 -11.37 9.34
CA PRO A 59 2.03 -12.24 8.72
C PRO A 59 2.43 -11.75 7.33
N ALA A 60 3.72 -11.85 7.00
CA ALA A 60 4.21 -11.55 5.67
C ALA A 60 3.74 -12.61 4.66
N THR A 61 2.93 -12.21 3.66
CA THR A 61 2.34 -13.10 2.65
C THR A 61 2.37 -12.48 1.26
N GLU A 62 2.37 -13.32 0.22
CA GLU A 62 2.30 -12.86 -1.17
C GLU A 62 0.95 -12.24 -1.53
N ALA A 63 -0.13 -12.69 -0.87
CA ALA A 63 -1.47 -12.12 -1.04
C ALA A 63 -1.58 -10.68 -0.52
N LEU A 64 -0.68 -10.26 0.37
CA LEU A 64 -0.57 -8.88 0.86
C LEU A 64 0.86 -8.35 0.64
N PRO A 65 1.20 -7.88 -0.58
CA PRO A 65 2.57 -7.47 -0.92
C PRO A 65 3.16 -6.40 0.01
N ALA A 66 2.34 -5.51 0.55
CA ALA A 66 2.76 -4.48 1.50
C ALA A 66 3.35 -5.05 2.80
N SER A 67 3.00 -6.29 3.16
CA SER A 67 3.59 -6.99 4.33
C SER A 67 5.09 -7.28 4.17
N ALA A 68 5.61 -7.26 2.94
CA ALA A 68 7.04 -7.40 2.71
C ALA A 68 7.85 -6.19 3.23
N LEU A 69 7.21 -5.03 3.42
CA LEU A 69 7.84 -3.81 3.95
C LEU A 69 8.36 -4.00 5.38
N GLN A 70 7.79 -4.93 6.15
CA GLN A 70 8.27 -5.28 7.50
C GLN A 70 9.75 -5.71 7.52
N ARG A 71 10.29 -6.14 6.38
CA ARG A 71 11.68 -6.59 6.22
C ARG A 71 12.64 -5.48 5.78
N HIS A 72 12.12 -4.30 5.44
CA HIS A 72 12.94 -3.20 4.95
C HIS A 72 13.67 -2.53 6.13
N PRO A 73 15.01 -2.38 6.08
CA PRO A 73 15.79 -1.89 7.22
C PRO A 73 15.56 -0.41 7.55
N ASP A 74 15.11 0.38 6.57
CA ASP A 74 14.83 1.82 6.72
C ASP A 74 13.41 2.15 6.19
N LEU A 75 12.41 1.92 7.03
CA LEU A 75 10.99 2.16 6.72
C LEU A 75 10.43 3.26 7.62
N ALA A 76 9.93 4.33 7.01
CA ALA A 76 9.10 5.34 7.65
C ALA A 76 7.63 5.16 7.26
N VAL A 77 6.71 5.24 8.22
CA VAL A 77 5.28 5.14 7.98
C VAL A 77 4.58 6.38 8.52
N VAL A 78 3.82 7.06 7.66
CA VAL A 78 3.01 8.23 8.05
C VAL A 78 1.55 7.92 7.76
N LEU A 79 0.75 7.95 8.82
CA LEU A 79 -0.68 7.61 8.82
C LEU A 79 -1.47 8.76 9.43
N ASP A 80 -2.67 9.00 8.95
CA ASP A 80 -3.66 9.75 9.71
C ASP A 80 -4.28 8.88 10.81
N HIS A 81 -5.06 9.51 11.70
CA HIS A 81 -5.69 8.81 12.82
C HIS A 81 -6.63 7.68 12.36
N GLU A 82 -7.34 7.89 11.25
CA GLU A 82 -8.29 6.90 10.74
C GLU A 82 -7.57 5.67 10.17
N ALA A 83 -6.51 5.85 9.38
CA ALA A 83 -5.71 4.75 8.85
C ALA A 83 -4.93 4.01 9.95
N ALA A 84 -4.61 4.68 11.06
CA ALA A 84 -3.95 4.05 12.21
C ALA A 84 -4.91 3.39 13.21
N SER A 85 -6.23 3.46 12.98
CA SER A 85 -7.25 3.10 13.98
C SER A 85 -7.25 1.63 14.41
N LEU A 86 -6.70 0.73 13.60
CA LEU A 86 -6.65 -0.72 13.85
C LEU A 86 -5.24 -1.22 14.24
N LEU A 87 -4.26 -0.34 14.40
CA LEU A 87 -2.93 -0.73 14.90
C LEU A 87 -2.98 -0.99 16.40
N ARG A 88 -2.29 -2.05 16.84
CA ARG A 88 -2.16 -2.40 18.26
C ARG A 88 -1.08 -1.57 18.92
N GLU A 89 0.05 -1.37 18.23
CA GLU A 89 1.20 -0.66 18.76
C GLU A 89 1.33 0.72 18.11
N ARG A 90 1.17 1.78 18.91
CA ARG A 90 1.39 3.17 18.46
C ARG A 90 2.78 3.61 18.90
N HIS A 91 3.77 3.49 18.01
CA HIS A 91 5.08 4.10 18.26
C HIS A 91 4.93 5.62 18.33
N LYS A 92 5.34 6.23 19.45
CA LYS A 92 5.40 7.69 19.57
C LYS A 92 6.40 8.22 18.53
N PRO A 93 6.13 9.38 17.90
CA PRO A 93 7.12 9.99 17.01
C PRO A 93 8.41 10.24 17.80
N ALA A 94 9.55 9.85 17.22
CA ALA A 94 10.84 10.30 17.71
C ALA A 94 10.83 11.84 17.63
N THR A 95 11.05 12.47 18.78
CA THR A 95 11.03 13.93 18.94
C THR A 95 12.24 14.54 18.25
#